data_AF-A0A4R4CZW3-F1
#
_entry.id   AF-A0A4R4CZW3-F1
#
_cell.length_a   1.000
_cell.length_b   1.000
_cell.length_c   1.000
_cell.angle_alpha   90.00
_cell.angle_beta   90.00
_cell.angle_gamma   90.00
#
_symmetry.space_group_name_H-M   'P 1'
#
loop_
_entity.id
_entity.type
_entity.pdbx_description
1 polymer ?
#
loop_
_entity_poly.entity_id
_entity_poly.type
_entity_poly.pdbx_seq_one_letter_code
_entity_poly.pdbx_strand_id
1 'polypeptide(L)' 'MSNKIFIKVEEIAEELGVSTAYAYKLVRKLNEELERQGFITIAGRVSKRYYQEKLYGIKQDIKEQ' A
#
# COMPACT_ATOMS: atom_id res chain seq x y z
N MET A 1 3.42 -0.35 19.24
CA MET A 1 2.53 -0.22 18.07
C MET A 1 2.94 -1.27 17.05
N SER A 2 2.01 -2.10 16.58
CA SER A 2 2.33 -3.20 15.67
C SER A 2 2.88 -2.63 14.35
N ASN A 3 4.15 -2.92 14.07
CA ASN A 3 4.84 -2.58 12.82
C ASN A 3 4.23 -3.42 11.68
N LYS A 4 3.01 -3.08 11.25
CA LYS A 4 2.36 -3.72 10.11
C LYS A 4 3.08 -3.28 8.84
N ILE A 5 3.89 -4.18 8.30
CA ILE A 5 4.64 -4.01 7.04
C ILE A 5 3.69 -3.90 5.84
N PHE A 6 2.54 -4.58 5.92
CA PHE A 6 1.51 -4.61 4.88
C PHE A 6 0.22 -3.99 5.39
N ILE A 7 -0.51 -3.36 4.48
CA ILE A 7 -1.87 -2.88 4.68
C ILE A 7 -2.81 -3.70 3.80
N LYS A 8 -3.93 -4.16 4.38
CA LYS A 8 -4.95 -4.92 3.66
C LYS A 8 -5.91 -3.99 2.90
N VAL A 9 -6.59 -4.55 1.89
CA VAL A 9 -7.67 -3.84 1.18
C VAL A 9 -8.74 -3.31 2.13
N GLU A 10 -9.13 -4.07 3.15
CA GLU A 10 -10.15 -3.67 4.12
C GLU A 10 -9.71 -2.41 4.89
N GLU A 11 -8.47 -2.39 5.38
CA GLU A 11 -7.89 -1.24 6.07
C GLU A 11 -7.79 -0.01 5.16
N ILE A 12 -7.47 -0.19 3.87
CA ILE A 12 -7.46 0.90 2.88
C ILE A 12 -8.87 1.43 2.62
N ALA A 13 -9.87 0.54 2.53
CA ALA A 13 -11.26 0.92 2.29
C ALA A 13 -11.79 1.78 3.43
N GLU A 14 -11.53 1.36 4.68
CA GLU A 14 -11.89 2.10 5.88
C GLU A 14 -11.15 3.44 5.98
N GLU A 15 -9.82 3.45 5.76
CA GLU A 15 -9.01 4.68 5.85
C GLU A 15 -9.42 5.73 4.82
N LEU A 16 -9.73 5.32 3.59
CA LEU A 16 -10.12 6.22 2.50
C LEU A 16 -11.62 6.50 2.42
N GLY A 17 -12.44 5.81 3.23
CA GLY A 17 -13.91 5.92 3.17
C GLY A 17 -14.49 5.48 1.82
N VAL A 18 -13.86 4.49 1.17
CA VAL A 18 -14.27 3.98 -0.15
C VAL A 18 -14.82 2.57 -0.07
N SER A 19 -15.56 2.15 -1.10
CA SER A 19 -16.02 0.75 -1.19
C SER A 19 -14.84 -0.23 -1.26
N THR A 20 -15.02 -1.43 -0.69
CA THR A 20 -14.04 -2.53 -0.77
C THR A 20 -13.67 -2.86 -2.22
N ALA A 21 -14.64 -2.78 -3.13
CA ALA A 21 -14.40 -3.01 -4.56
C ALA A 21 -13.45 -1.96 -5.17
N TYR A 22 -13.57 -0.70 -4.75
CA TYR A 22 -12.65 0.35 -5.19
C TYR A 22 -11.25 0.18 -4.58
N ALA A 23 -11.18 -0.15 -3.28
CA ALA A 23 -9.92 -0.44 -2.62
C ALA A 23 -9.17 -1.63 -3.26
N TYR A 24 -9.89 -2.68 -3.70
CA TYR A 24 -9.30 -3.78 -4.47
C TYR A 24 -8.68 -3.32 -5.79
N LYS A 25 -9.37 -2.45 -6.54
CA LYS A 25 -8.84 -1.87 -7.79
C LYS A 25 -7.57 -1.07 -7.53
N LEU A 26 -7.55 -0.28 -6.44
CA LEU A 26 -6.39 0.51 -6.05
C LEU A 26 -5.19 -0.38 -5.69
N VAL A 27 -5.38 -1.35 -4.80
CA VAL A 27 -4.32 -2.28 -4.38
C VAL A 27 -3.76 -3.06 -5.57
N ARG A 28 -4.63 -3.52 -6.48
CA ARG A 28 -4.20 -4.18 -7.71
C ARG A 28 -3.30 -3.28 -8.55
N LYS A 29 -3.68 -2.02 -8.77
CA LYS A 29 -2.87 -1.05 -9.51
C LYS A 29 -1.50 -0.83 -8.87
N LEU A 30 -1.46 -0.71 -7.54
CA LEU A 30 -0.21 -0.53 -6.79
C LEU A 30 0.70 -1.77 -6.89
N ASN A 31 0.12 -2.97 -6.79
CA ASN A 31 0.86 -4.20 -6.97
C ASN A 31 1.40 -4.34 -8.41
N GLU A 32 0.60 -4.01 -9.43
CA GLU A 32 1.07 -4.02 -10.81
C GLU A 32 2.25 -3.03 -11.03
N GLU A 33 2.26 -1.87 -10.35
CA GLU A 33 3.41 -0.96 -10.37
C GLU A 33 4.64 -1.52 -9.67
N LEU A 34 4.47 -2.23 -8.54
CA LEU A 34 5.54 -2.87 -7.80
C LEU A 34 6.14 -4.04 -8.57
N GLU A 35 5.31 -4.87 -9.20
CA GLU A 35 5.74 -5.96 -10.08
C GLU A 35 6.56 -5.43 -11.26
N ARG A 36 6.13 -4.31 -11.87
CA ARG A 36 6.89 -3.63 -12.94
C ARG A 36 8.26 -3.11 -12.47
N GLN A 37 8.40 -2.80 -11.18
CA GLN A 37 9.68 -2.39 -10.58
C GLN A 37 10.52 -3.60 -10.13
N GLY A 38 10.05 -4.84 -10.32
CA GLY A 38 10.75 -6.06 -9.93
C GLY A 38 10.51 -6.50 -8.48
N PHE A 39 9.54 -5.91 -7.78
CA PHE A 39 9.18 -6.32 -6.43
C PHE A 39 8.18 -7.47 -6.43
N ILE A 40 8.21 -8.27 -5.36
CA ILE A 40 7.22 -9.31 -5.10
C ILE A 40 5.97 -8.65 -4.50
N THR A 41 4.80 -8.99 -5.03
CA THR A 41 3.51 -8.49 -4.56
C THR A 41 2.60 -9.61 -4.09
N ILE A 42 1.58 -9.27 -3.30
CA ILE A 42 0.62 -10.24 -2.79
C ILE A 42 -0.79 -9.68 -2.99
N ALA A 43 -1.66 -10.43 -3.67
CA ALA A 43 -3.03 -10.01 -3.88
C ALA A 43 -3.75 -9.69 -2.56
N GLY A 44 -4.59 -8.64 -2.56
CA GLY A 44 -5.38 -8.20 -1.41
C GLY A 44 -4.62 -7.39 -0.36
N ARG A 45 -3.31 -7.15 -0.53
CA ARG A 45 -2.50 -6.30 0.33
C ARG A 45 -1.38 -5.60 -0.44
N VAL A 46 -0.82 -4.55 0.13
CA VAL A 46 0.32 -3.82 -0.42
C VAL A 46 1.26 -3.39 0.72
N SER A 47 2.52 -3.13 0.41
CA SER A 47 3.45 -2.54 1.38
C SER A 47 2.90 -1.21 1.87
N LYS A 48 2.77 -1.06 3.20
CA LYS A 48 2.24 0.17 3.82
C LYS A 48 3.07 1.38 3.44
N ARG A 49 4.40 1.22 3.38
CA ARG A 49 5.34 2.26 2.96
C ARG A 49 5.05 2.73 1.54
N TYR A 50 4.90 1.79 0.61
CA TYR A 50 4.65 2.12 -0.80
C TYR A 50 3.29 2.80 -1.00
N TYR A 51 2.25 2.32 -0.31
CA TYR A 51 0.94 2.95 -0.29
C TYR A 51 1.02 4.40 0.22
N GLN A 52 1.68 4.64 1.36
CA GLN A 52 1.82 5.97 1.93
C GLN A 52 2.63 6.92 1.05
N GLU A 53 3.72 6.42 0.44
CA GLU A 53 4.54 7.20 -0.48
C GLU A 53 3.74 7.62 -1.73
N LYS A 54 2.97 6.70 -2.32
CA LYS A 54 2.17 6.98 -3.51
C LYS A 54 0.96 7.87 -3.24
N LEU A 55 0.30 7.69 -2.09
CA LEU A 55 -0.95 8.40 -1.81
C LEU A 55 -0.73 9.77 -1.17
N TYR A 56 0.24 9.88 -0.25
CA TYR A 56 0.47 11.09 0.54
C TYR A 56 1.80 11.78 0.20
N GLY A 57 2.60 11.23 -0.72
CA GLY A 57 3.93 11.76 -1.05
C GLY A 57 4.93 11.66 0.11
N ILE A 58 4.61 10.88 1.15
CA ILE A 58 5.45 10.74 2.34
C ILE A 58 6.63 9.84 1.97
N LYS A 59 7.77 10.46 1.66
CA LYS A 59 9.05 9.75 1.69
C LYS A 59 9.42 9.58 3.16
N GLN A 60 9.38 8.34 3.65
CA GLN A 60 10.06 8.04 4.89
C GLN A 60 11.56 8.20 4.62
N ASP A 61 12.09 9.34 5.06
CA ASP A 61 13.53 9.54 5.21
C ASP A 61 13.99 8.47 6.21
N ILE A 62 14.61 7.40 5.69
CA ILE A 62 15.29 6.45 6.55
C ILE A 62 16.48 7.24 7.09
N LYS A 63 16.31 7.85 8.26
CA LYS A 63 17.47 8.25 9.05
C LYS A 63 18.16 6.96 9.48
N GLU A 64 19.10 6.52 8.65
CA GLU A 64 20.20 5.68 9.11
C GLU A 64 20.92 6.44 10.23
N GLN A 65 21.16 5.73 11.33
CA GLN A 65 21.87 6.21 12.51
C GLN A 65 23.28 6.66 12.16
#